data_AF-A0AAU9CZX3-F1
#
_entry.id   AF-A0AAU9CZX3-F1
#
_cell.length_a   1.000
_cell.length_b   1.000
_cell.length_c   1.000
_cell.angle_alpha   90.00
_cell.angle_beta   90.00
_cell.angle_gamma   90.00
#
_symmetry.space_group_name_H-M   'P 1'
#
loop_
_entity.id
_entity.type
_entity.pdbx_description
1 polymer ?
#
loop_
_entity_poly.entity_id
_entity_poly.type
_entity_poly.pdbx_seq_one_letter_code
_entity_poly.pdbx_strand_id
1 'polypeptide(L)' 'MDAIEIDGVDLRGYLTWSAIDLVAASTGQMSKRYGYVYVDCDDEGHGSLKRYPKKSFYWYQKVIASNGENL' A
#
# COMPACT_ATOMS: atom_id res chain seq x y z
N MET A 1 5.00 11.30 15.27
CA MET A 1 3.80 11.55 14.45
C MET A 1 3.60 13.06 14.45
N ASP A 2 4.62 13.74 13.93
CA ASP A 2 5.04 15.02 14.50
C ASP A 2 4.04 16.14 14.21
N ALA A 3 3.44 16.13 13.01
CA ALA A 3 2.38 17.07 12.66
C ALA A 3 1.14 16.96 13.58
N ILE A 4 0.83 15.76 14.11
CA ILE A 4 -0.29 15.57 15.03
C ILE A 4 0.17 15.92 16.46
N GLU A 5 1.31 15.39 16.89
CA GLU A 5 1.75 15.43 18.29
C GLU A 5 2.43 16.75 18.71
N ILE A 6 3.19 17.36 17.80
CA ILE A 6 3.95 18.59 18.03
C ILE A 6 3.17 19.79 17.51
N ASP A 7 2.65 19.70 16.29
CA ASP A 7 2.00 20.83 15.62
C ASP A 7 0.47 20.90 15.86
N GLY A 8 -0.13 19.86 16.45
CA GLY A 8 -1.54 19.83 16.82
C GLY A 8 -2.52 19.77 15.65
N VAL A 9 -2.10 19.25 14.49
CA VAL A 9 -2.96 19.10 13.30
C VAL A 9 -4.06 18.05 13.55
N ASP A 10 -5.31 18.43 13.27
CA ASP A 10 -6.45 17.50 13.27
C ASP A 10 -6.43 16.59 12.01
N LEU A 11 -5.62 15.53 12.07
CA LEU A 11 -5.53 14.54 11.00
C LEU A 11 -6.52 13.40 11.25
N ARG A 12 -7.48 13.25 10.33
CA ARG A 12 -8.56 12.26 10.44
C ARG A 12 -8.15 10.82 10.06
N GLY A 13 -7.05 10.66 9.35
CA GLY A 13 -6.56 9.35 8.94
C GLY A 13 -5.52 9.41 7.83
N TYR A 14 -4.97 8.24 7.51
CA TYR A 14 -3.98 8.05 6.47
C TYR A 14 -4.36 6.86 5.60
N LEU A 15 -4.61 7.10 4.33
CA LEU A 15 -4.93 6.09 3.34
C LEU A 15 -3.81 6.06 2.30
N THR A 16 -3.06 4.96 2.24
CA THR A 16 -2.07 4.78 1.18
C THR A 16 -2.73 4.72 -0.19
N TRP A 17 -1.99 5.15 -1.21
CA TRP A 17 -2.48 5.20 -2.58
C TRP A 17 -3.20 3.93 -3.06
N SER A 18 -2.63 2.76 -2.78
CA SER A 18 -3.32 1.49 -3.05
C SER A 18 -2.85 0.38 -2.13
N ALA A 19 -3.79 -0.45 -1.68
CA ALA A 19 -3.51 -1.67 -0.93
C ALA A 19 -3.15 -2.87 -1.85
N ILE A 20 -3.49 -2.82 -3.13
CA ILE A 20 -3.29 -3.90 -4.12
C ILE A 20 -2.57 -3.37 -5.36
N ASP A 21 -1.74 -4.19 -5.99
CA ASP A 21 -1.13 -3.82 -7.27
C ASP A 21 -2.20 -3.54 -8.32
N LEU A 22 -2.01 -2.43 -9.04
CA LEU A 22 -2.91 -1.90 -10.06
C LEU A 22 -2.11 -1.26 -11.19
N VAL A 23 -2.78 -0.95 -12.29
CA VAL A 23 -2.20 -0.27 -13.44
C VAL A 23 -1.87 1.18 -13.09
N ALA A 24 -0.61 1.57 -13.18
CA ALA A 24 -0.18 2.92 -12.85
C ALA A 24 -0.83 3.97 -13.78
N ALA A 25 -1.48 4.97 -13.20
CA ALA A 25 -2.20 6.00 -13.95
C ALA A 25 -1.34 6.75 -14.97
N SER A 26 -0.06 7.00 -14.66
CA SER A 26 0.83 7.80 -15.51
C SER A 26 1.40 7.04 -16.71
N THR A 27 1.61 5.73 -16.58
CA THR A 27 2.38 4.94 -17.57
C THR A 27 1.63 3.73 -18.10
N GLY A 28 0.48 3.38 -17.54
CA GLY A 28 -0.27 2.18 -17.93
C GLY A 28 0.40 0.87 -17.52
N GLN A 29 1.36 0.89 -16.60
CA GLN A 29 2.19 -0.27 -16.24
C GLN A 29 1.70 -0.99 -14.98
N MET A 30 1.73 -2.33 -15.00
CA MET A 30 1.65 -3.22 -13.84
C MET A 30 2.99 -3.37 -13.12
N SER A 31 4.11 -3.19 -13.84
CA SER A 31 5.47 -3.30 -13.30
C SER A 31 5.78 -2.22 -12.25
N LYS A 32 5.10 -1.08 -12.30
CA LYS A 32 5.12 -0.05 -11.26
C LYS A 32 4.14 -0.38 -10.13
N ARG A 33 4.64 -1.11 -9.14
CA ARG A 33 3.82 -1.74 -8.08
C ARG A 33 3.73 -0.88 -6.82
N TYR A 34 2.52 -0.73 -6.28
CA TYR A 34 2.23 0.08 -5.09
C TYR A 34 1.67 -0.74 -3.92
N GLY A 35 0.98 -1.85 -4.22
CA GLY A 35 0.15 -2.53 -3.25
C GLY A 35 0.93 -3.27 -2.17
N TYR A 36 0.27 -3.52 -1.05
CA TYR A 36 0.64 -4.53 -0.07
C TYR A 36 0.34 -5.94 -0.58
N VAL A 37 -0.62 -6.07 -1.51
CA VAL A 37 -0.99 -7.33 -2.17
C VAL A 37 -0.45 -7.31 -3.59
N TYR A 38 0.42 -8.27 -3.90
CA TYR A 38 0.91 -8.52 -5.26
C TYR A 38 -0.18 -9.13 -6.11
N VAL A 39 -0.27 -8.69 -7.36
CA VAL A 39 -1.12 -9.30 -8.40
C VAL A 39 -0.22 -9.85 -9.49
N ASP A 40 -0.41 -11.13 -9.80
CA ASP A 40 0.29 -11.84 -10.87
C ASP A 40 -0.23 -11.41 -12.25
N CYS A 41 0.33 -10.31 -12.73
CA CYS A 41 0.08 -9.69 -14.02
C CYS A 41 1.32 -8.87 -14.41
N ASP A 42 1.76 -8.97 -15.65
CA ASP A 42 2.80 -8.13 -16.24
C ASP A 42 2.19 -6.97 -17.07
N ASP A 43 3.06 -6.20 -17.73
CA ASP A 43 2.66 -5.02 -18.52
C ASP A 43 1.96 -5.39 -19.84
N GLU A 44 2.10 -6.63 -20.31
CA GLU A 44 1.41 -7.16 -21.50
C GLU A 44 0.06 -7.81 -21.14
N GLY A 45 -0.25 -7.89 -19.84
CA GLY A 45 -1.48 -8.50 -19.33
C GLY A 45 -1.38 -10.01 -19.13
N HIS A 46 -0.18 -10.60 -19.23
CA HIS A 46 0.02 -12.01 -18.93
C HIS A 46 0.11 -12.24 -17.42
N GLY A 47 -0.47 -13.35 -16.96
CA GLY A 47 -0.44 -13.76 -15.57
C GLY A 47 -1.74 -14.42 -15.12
N SER A 48 -1.72 -15.04 -13.95
CA SER A 48 -2.89 -15.74 -13.40
C SER A 48 -3.88 -14.83 -12.68
N LEU A 49 -3.55 -13.54 -12.51
CA LEU A 49 -4.23 -12.59 -11.64
C LEU A 49 -4.34 -13.06 -10.19
N LYS A 50 -3.58 -14.09 -9.75
CA LYS A 50 -3.60 -14.50 -8.34
C LYS A 50 -3.03 -13.40 -7.44
N ARG A 51 -3.55 -13.34 -6.23
CA ARG A 51 -3.20 -12.32 -5.22
C ARG A 51 -2.31 -12.95 -4.17
N TYR A 52 -1.24 -12.26 -3.80
CA TYR A 52 -0.28 -12.75 -2.82
C TYR A 52 0.10 -11.63 -1.84
N PRO A 53 0.04 -11.87 -0.52
CA PRO A 53 0.45 -10.87 0.45
C PRO A 53 1.97 -10.64 0.34
N LYS A 54 2.39 -9.38 0.17
CA LYS A 54 3.80 -9.00 0.25
C LYS A 54 4.21 -8.91 1.72
N LYS A 55 5.51 -8.75 1.99
CA LYS A 55 6.02 -8.47 3.35
C LYS A 55 5.35 -7.24 3.96
N SER A 56 5.12 -6.21 3.14
CA SER A 56 4.48 -4.96 3.53
C SER A 56 3.01 -5.12 3.96
N PHE A 57 2.34 -6.22 3.58
CA PHE A 57 1.00 -6.55 4.07
C PHE A 57 0.98 -6.77 5.59
N TYR A 58 1.84 -7.67 6.08
CA TYR A 58 1.92 -7.98 7.50
C TYR A 58 2.54 -6.85 8.30
N TRP A 59 3.45 -6.08 7.68
CA TRP A 59 3.93 -4.84 8.27
C TRP A 59 2.78 -3.86 8.50
N TYR A 60 2.01 -3.50 7.46
CA TYR A 60 0.94 -2.51 7.60
C TYR A 60 -0.21 -3.00 8.49
N GLN A 61 -0.46 -4.31 8.52
CA GLN A 61 -1.35 -4.94 9.50
C GLN A 61 -0.91 -4.63 10.95
N LYS A 62 0.39 -4.73 11.25
CA LYS A 62 0.96 -4.39 12.57
C LYS A 62 0.93 -2.89 12.86
N VAL A 63 1.20 -2.06 11.85
CA VAL A 63 1.07 -0.59 11.97
C VAL A 63 -0.35 -0.22 12.39
N ILE A 64 -1.37 -0.74 11.70
CA ILE A 64 -2.77 -0.49 12.05
C ILE A 64 -3.10 -1.05 13.43
N ALA A 65 -2.71 -2.29 13.73
CA ALA A 65 -3.00 -2.94 15.01
C ALA A 65 -2.37 -2.23 16.22
N SER A 66 -1.24 -1.53 16.00
CA SER A 66 -0.55 -0.74 17.01
C SER A 66 -0.92 0.74 16.98
N ASN A 67 -1.87 1.15 16.14
CA ASN A 67 -2.20 2.56 15.90
C ASN A 67 -0.97 3.44 15.56
N GLY A 68 0.00 2.87 14.83
CA GLY A 68 1.21 3.57 14.41
C GLY A 68 2.39 3.51 15.38
N GLU A 69 2.24 2.90 16.56
CA GLU A 69 3.32 2.79 17.56
C GLU A 69 4.42 1.80 17.17
N ASN A 70 4.12 0.84 16.30
CA ASN A 70 5.09 -0.17 15.82
C ASN A 70 5.21 -0.10 14.28
N LEU A 71 6.33 0.48 13.82
CA LEU A 71 6.70 0.68 12.42
C LEU A 71 7.90 -0.18 12.03
#